data_AF-A0ABD1AXV5-F1
#
_entry.id   AF-A0ABD1AXV5-F1
#
_cell.length_a   1.000
_cell.length_b   1.000
_cell.length_c   1.000
_cell.angle_alpha   90.00
_cell.angle_beta   90.00
_cell.angle_gamma   90.00
#
_symmetry.space_group_name_H-M   'P 1'
#
loop_
_entity.id
_entity.type
_entity.pdbx_description
1 polymer ?
#
loop_
_entity_poly.entity_id
_entity_poly.type
_entity_poly.pdbx_seq_one_letter_code
_entity_poly.pdbx_strand_id
1 'polypeptide(L)'
;MQCHPHPNTIVAPSVHGLICYGPPSKLMVYNPSTRRSITLPKIDSESIDMYHSIGYDPIDGNYKVLSMVKGMHVDRRCGLARELRVLTLGKGNSWRMLEDFPTHFLGVPDCPDICIDGVLYYGALLDIETIHLTTWGHEF
;
A
#
# COMPACT_ATOMS: atom_id res chain seq x y z
N MET A 1 24.08 3.70 -1.01
CA MET A 1 23.60 2.45 -1.63
C MET A 1 22.46 2.82 -2.56
N GLN A 2 22.66 2.74 -3.87
CA GLN A 2 21.57 2.84 -4.84
C GLN A 2 21.02 1.43 -5.03
N CYS A 3 19.85 1.16 -4.45
CA CYS A 3 19.12 -0.05 -4.73
C CYS A 3 18.38 0.16 -6.05
N HIS A 4 18.85 -0.44 -7.14
CA HIS A 4 18.04 -0.55 -8.34
C HIS A 4 16.91 -1.55 -8.02
N PRO A 5 15.63 -1.11 -8.02
CA PRO A 5 14.54 -2.06 -7.87
C PRO A 5 14.60 -3.02 -9.05
N HIS A 6 14.46 -4.32 -8.78
CA HIS A 6 14.16 -5.25 -9.87
C HIS A 6 12.85 -4.77 -10.53
N PRO A 7 12.64 -4.98 -11.84
CA PRO A 7 11.54 -4.38 -12.61
C PRO A 7 10.13 -4.65 -12.04
N ASN A 8 9.98 -5.58 -11.09
CA ASN A 8 8.73 -5.95 -10.44
C ASN A 8 8.76 -5.80 -8.90
N THR A 9 9.68 -5.02 -8.33
CA THR A 9 9.75 -4.75 -6.88
C THR A 9 9.09 -3.43 -6.56
N ILE A 10 8.02 -3.47 -5.78
CA ILE A 10 7.37 -2.28 -5.24
C ILE A 10 8.15 -1.86 -3.99
N VAL A 11 8.36 -0.55 -3.84
CA VAL A 11 8.93 0.04 -2.63
C VAL A 11 8.02 1.18 -2.22
N ALA A 12 7.34 1.03 -1.09
CA ALA A 12 6.52 2.09 -0.53
C ALA A 12 7.41 3.14 0.15
N PRO A 13 6.97 4.41 0.23
CA PRO A 13 7.54 5.43 1.10
C PRO A 13 7.69 4.91 2.54
N SER A 14 8.74 5.38 3.22
CA SER A 14 9.02 4.91 4.57
C SER A 14 8.15 5.62 5.61
N VAL A 15 7.71 4.89 6.63
CA VAL A 15 7.00 5.44 7.79
C VAL A 15 7.79 5.10 9.03
N HIS A 16 8.21 6.13 9.78
CA HIS A 16 9.08 5.99 10.96
C HIS A 16 10.35 5.17 10.68
N GLY A 17 10.88 5.27 9.46
CA GLY A 17 12.07 4.52 9.03
C GLY A 17 11.82 3.05 8.67
N LEU A 18 10.59 2.55 8.75
CA LEU A 18 10.22 1.24 8.21
C LEU A 18 9.93 1.33 6.71
N ILE A 19 10.38 0.32 5.96
CA ILE A 19 10.25 0.27 4.50
C ILE A 19 9.43 -0.96 4.15
N CYS A 20 8.32 -0.79 3.43
CA CYS A 20 7.57 -1.89 2.84
C CYS A 20 8.07 -2.12 1.41
N TYR A 21 8.49 -3.35 1.11
CA TYR A 21 9.08 -3.68 -0.19
C TYR A 21 8.90 -5.15 -0.57
N GLY A 22 9.00 -5.42 -1.87
CA GLY A 22 9.02 -6.76 -2.41
C GLY A 22 8.11 -6.93 -3.63
N PRO A 23 8.14 -8.12 -4.27
CA PRO A 23 7.14 -8.47 -5.26
C PRO A 23 5.79 -8.79 -4.59
N PRO A 24 4.68 -8.75 -5.33
CA PRO A 24 3.34 -9.15 -4.85
C PRO A 24 3.31 -10.51 -4.14
N SER A 25 4.14 -11.46 -4.58
CA SER A 25 4.23 -12.81 -4.02
C SER A 25 4.99 -12.90 -2.70
N LYS A 26 5.78 -11.89 -2.33
CA LYS A 26 6.65 -11.89 -1.15
C LYS A 26 6.88 -10.47 -0.62
N LEU A 27 5.81 -9.87 -0.11
CA LEU A 27 5.87 -8.55 0.53
C LEU A 27 6.56 -8.63 1.90
N MET A 28 7.42 -7.67 2.19
CA MET A 28 8.22 -7.64 3.41
C MET A 28 8.24 -6.23 4.00
N VAL A 29 8.35 -6.13 5.32
CA VAL A 29 8.65 -4.87 6.01
C VAL A 29 10.04 -4.95 6.59
N TYR A 30 10.91 -4.02 6.21
CA TYR A 30 12.29 -3.94 6.66
C TYR A 30 12.50 -2.76 7.59
N ASN A 31 13.24 -3.00 8.67
CA ASN A 31 13.75 -1.99 9.58
C ASN A 31 15.28 -1.89 9.39
N PRO A 32 15.78 -0.85 8.70
CA PRO A 32 17.21 -0.65 8.48
C PRO A 32 18.02 -0.50 9.78
N SER A 33 17.45 0.16 10.80
CA SER A 33 18.12 0.42 12.08
C SER A 33 18.39 -0.86 12.87
N THR A 34 17.50 -1.85 12.78
CA THR A 34 17.68 -3.16 13.44
C THR A 34 18.19 -4.25 12.50
N ARG A 35 18.28 -3.95 11.19
CA ARG A 35 18.60 -4.89 10.11
C ARG A 35 17.70 -6.13 10.11
N ARG A 36 16.45 -5.99 10.54
CA ARG A 36 15.46 -7.06 10.57
C ARG A 36 14.38 -6.82 9.54
N SER A 37 13.91 -7.91 8.95
CA SER A 37 12.77 -7.92 8.05
C SER A 37 11.74 -8.91 8.53
N ILE A 38 10.46 -8.57 8.37
CA ILE A 38 9.36 -9.50 8.53
C ILE A 38 8.74 -9.78 7.16
N THR A 39 8.50 -11.05 6.87
CA THR A 39 7.75 -11.46 5.68
C THR A 39 6.27 -11.43 6.01
N LEU A 40 5.49 -10.75 5.19
CA LEU A 40 4.05 -10.67 5.37
C LEU A 40 3.37 -11.93 4.81
N PRO A 41 2.17 -12.29 5.29
CA PRO A 41 1.40 -13.38 4.72
C PRO A 41 1.18 -13.13 3.22
N LYS A 42 1.15 -14.21 2.43
CA LYS A 42 0.86 -14.09 1.00
C LYS A 42 -0.56 -13.59 0.80
N ILE A 43 -0.74 -12.71 -0.18
CA ILE A 43 -2.07 -12.37 -0.69
C ILE A 43 -2.38 -13.35 -1.82
N ASP A 44 -3.41 -14.18 -1.63
CA ASP A 44 -3.92 -15.03 -2.70
C ASP A 44 -4.72 -14.15 -3.67
N SER A 45 -3.99 -13.57 -4.61
CA SER A 45 -4.52 -12.87 -5.77
C SER A 45 -3.74 -13.33 -6.99
N GLU A 46 -4.45 -13.63 -8.07
CA GLU A 46 -3.85 -13.96 -9.38
C GLU A 46 -3.32 -12.71 -10.09
N SER A 47 -3.54 -11.51 -9.53
CA SER A 47 -3.12 -10.25 -10.13
C SER A 47 -1.64 -9.96 -9.92
N ILE A 48 -0.96 -9.62 -11.01
CA ILE A 48 0.44 -9.18 -11.01
C ILE A 48 0.54 -7.69 -10.61
N ASP A 49 -0.56 -6.95 -10.74
CA ASP A 49 -0.61 -5.51 -10.49
C ASP A 49 -1.20 -5.23 -9.10
N MET A 50 -0.31 -5.07 -8.12
CA MET A 50 -0.67 -4.68 -6.76
C MET A 50 0.04 -3.38 -6.38
N TYR A 51 -0.59 -2.61 -5.51
CA TYR A 51 0.01 -1.42 -4.89
C TYR A 51 0.04 -1.61 -3.39
N HIS A 52 1.12 -1.16 -2.76
CA HIS A 52 1.35 -1.38 -1.33
C HIS A 52 1.79 -0.08 -0.66
N SER A 53 1.20 0.18 0.51
CA SER A 53 1.52 1.33 1.37
C SER A 53 1.69 0.86 2.80
N ILE A 54 2.52 1.57 3.57
CA ILE A 54 2.65 1.37 5.02
C ILE A 54 2.19 2.63 5.74
N GLY A 55 1.51 2.43 6.87
CA GLY A 55 1.05 3.51 7.75
C GLY A 55 1.24 3.15 9.22
N TYR A 56 1.13 4.16 10.07
CA TYR A 56 1.21 4.01 11.52
C TYR A 56 -0.06 4.55 12.16
N ASP A 57 -0.78 3.67 12.86
CA ASP A 57 -1.94 4.00 13.67
C ASP A 57 -1.48 4.57 15.03
N PRO A 58 -1.66 5.87 15.31
CA PRO A 58 -1.27 6.46 16.58
C PRO A 58 -2.23 6.12 17.72
N ILE A 59 -3.46 5.66 17.43
CA ILE A 59 -4.48 5.32 18.43
C ILE A 59 -4.09 3.99 19.08
N ASP A 60 -3.91 2.96 18.26
CA ASP A 60 -3.56 1.62 18.75
C ASP A 60 -2.04 1.38 18.83
N GLY A 61 -1.24 2.32 18.32
CA GLY A 61 0.22 2.25 18.31
C GLY A 61 0.80 1.18 17.38
N ASN A 62 0.09 0.82 16.31
CA ASN A 62 0.48 -0.29 15.42
C ASN A 62 0.81 0.19 14.02
N TYR A 63 1.72 -0.52 13.36
CA TYR A 63 1.93 -0.36 11.93
C TYR A 63 0.90 -1.18 11.17
N LYS A 64 0.40 -0.61 10.08
CA LYS A 64 -0.55 -1.27 9.18
C LYS A 64 -0.01 -1.21 7.76
N VAL A 65 -0.20 -2.29 7.00
CA VAL A 65 0.14 -2.35 5.59
C VAL A 65 -1.15 -2.42 4.80
N LEU A 66 -1.34 -1.48 3.89
CA LEU A 66 -2.44 -1.47 2.93
C LEU A 66 -1.94 -2.09 1.63
N SER A 67 -2.75 -2.97 1.07
CA SER A 67 -2.50 -3.62 -0.19
C SER A 67 -3.74 -3.48 -1.07
N MET A 68 -3.54 -3.00 -2.29
CA MET A 68 -4.61 -2.78 -3.24
C MET A 68 -4.37 -3.63 -4.49
N VAL A 69 -5.38 -4.40 -4.88
CA VAL A 69 -5.36 -5.25 -6.08
C VAL A 69 -5.99 -4.48 -7.23
N LYS A 70 -5.26 -4.37 -8.36
CA LYS A 70 -5.80 -3.76 -9.57
C LYS A 70 -6.83 -4.65 -10.23
N GLY A 71 -7.96 -4.05 -10.58
CA GLY A 71 -9.09 -4.65 -11.29
C GLY A 71 -9.13 -4.23 -12.75
N MET A 72 -9.83 -3.13 -13.02
CA MET A 72 -10.03 -2.64 -14.39
C MET A 72 -8.92 -1.67 -14.80
N HIS A 73 -8.41 -1.82 -16.03
CA HIS A 73 -7.56 -0.82 -16.66
C HIS A 73 -8.42 0.37 -17.10
N VAL A 74 -8.04 1.57 -16.68
CA VAL A 74 -8.65 2.82 -17.18
C VAL A 74 -7.76 3.44 -18.26
N ASP A 75 -6.44 3.33 -18.10
CA ASP A 75 -5.44 3.65 -19.11
C ASP A 75 -4.20 2.73 -18.94
N ARG A 76 -3.22 2.81 -19.84
CA ARG A 76 -1.89 2.19 -19.75
C ARG A 76 -1.20 2.46 -18.41
N ARG A 77 -1.45 3.61 -17.77
CA ARG A 77 -0.81 4.02 -16.52
C ARG A 77 -1.69 3.92 -15.28
N CYS A 78 -3.01 3.77 -15.43
CA CYS A 78 -3.96 3.87 -14.31
C CYS A 78 -4.94 2.68 -14.31
N GLY A 79 -5.28 2.17 -13.12
CA GLY A 79 -6.35 1.19 -12.98
C GLY A 79 -7.21 1.44 -11.76
N LEU A 80 -8.34 0.77 -11.65
CA LEU A 80 -9.20 0.80 -10.46
C LEU A 80 -8.80 -0.29 -9.48
N ALA A 81 -8.84 0.02 -8.19
CA ALA A 81 -8.73 -0.96 -7.14
C ALA A 81 -10.00 -1.81 -7.11
N ARG A 82 -9.83 -3.13 -7.25
CA ARG A 82 -10.91 -4.11 -7.08
C ARG A 82 -11.04 -4.55 -5.64
N GLU A 83 -9.91 -4.68 -4.95
CA GLU A 83 -9.86 -5.17 -3.58
C GLU A 83 -8.85 -4.36 -2.78
N LEU A 84 -9.25 -3.97 -1.57
CA LEU A 84 -8.37 -3.39 -0.56
C LEU A 84 -8.22 -4.39 0.59
N ARG A 85 -6.97 -4.60 1.01
CA ARG A 85 -6.64 -5.48 2.15
C ARG A 85 -5.70 -4.77 3.09
N VAL A 86 -5.94 -4.90 4.39
CA VAL A 86 -5.08 -4.36 5.44
C VAL A 86 -4.51 -5.47 6.30
N LEU A 87 -3.25 -5.30 6.70
CA LEU A 87 -2.58 -6.16 7.67
C LEU A 87 -2.02 -5.29 8.79
N THR A 88 -2.41 -5.56 10.02
CA THR A 88 -1.80 -4.94 11.20
C THR A 88 -0.58 -5.74 11.62
N LEU A 89 0.59 -5.11 11.65
CA LEU A 89 1.83 -5.76 12.04
C LEU A 89 1.81 -6.06 13.54
N GLY A 90 2.12 -7.31 13.91
CA GLY A 90 2.19 -7.74 15.31
C GLY A 90 0.84 -8.05 15.96
N LYS A 91 -0.29 -7.74 15.32
CA LYS A 91 -1.65 -8.12 15.76
C LYS A 91 -2.34 -8.92 14.66
N GLY A 92 -2.24 -10.24 14.75
CA GLY A 92 -2.77 -11.17 13.74
C GLY A 92 -1.85 -11.31 12.53
N ASN A 93 -1.88 -12.49 11.90
CA ASN A 93 -1.06 -12.83 10.72
C ASN A 93 -1.94 -13.02 9.48
N SER A 94 -3.02 -12.25 9.36
CA SER A 94 -3.98 -12.40 8.28
C SER A 94 -4.39 -11.05 7.71
N TRP A 95 -4.49 -11.01 6.39
CA TRP A 95 -5.07 -9.88 5.68
C TRP A 95 -6.56 -9.79 5.97
N ARG A 96 -7.03 -8.62 6.42
CA ARG A 96 -8.46 -8.29 6.46
C ARG A 96 -8.85 -7.62 5.15
N MET A 97 -9.90 -8.10 4.52
CA MET A 97 -10.50 -7.39 3.38
C MET A 97 -11.29 -6.19 3.91
N LEU A 98 -11.22 -5.09 3.19
CA LEU A 98 -12.02 -3.90 3.48
C LEU A 98 -13.27 -3.95 2.62
N GLU A 99 -14.42 -3.79 3.25
CA GLU A 99 -15.73 -3.67 2.60
C GLU A 99 -16.09 -2.18 2.49
N ASP A 100 -16.90 -1.80 1.51
CA ASP A 100 -17.43 -0.43 1.34
C ASP A 100 -16.36 0.69 1.28
N PHE A 101 -15.27 0.47 0.53
CA PHE A 101 -14.36 1.56 0.16
C PHE A 101 -14.82 2.26 -1.13
N PRO A 102 -14.66 3.60 -1.24
CA PRO A 102 -14.96 4.30 -2.48
C PRO A 102 -14.01 3.82 -3.58
N THR A 103 -14.43 3.89 -4.85
CA THR A 103 -13.59 3.45 -5.97
C THR A 103 -12.27 4.23 -5.99
N HIS A 104 -11.16 3.54 -5.72
CA HIS A 104 -9.83 4.12 -5.71
C HIS A 104 -9.09 3.81 -7.02
N PHE A 105 -8.35 4.78 -7.55
CA PHE A 105 -7.43 4.55 -8.65
C PHE A 105 -6.04 4.14 -8.12
N LEU A 106 -5.37 3.27 -8.87
CA LEU A 106 -4.08 2.70 -8.57
C LEU A 106 -3.02 3.23 -9.51
N GLY A 107 -1.86 3.54 -8.92
CA GLY A 107 -0.61 3.72 -9.64
C GLY A 107 -0.56 5.00 -10.45
N VAL A 108 -0.99 6.13 -9.88
CA VAL A 108 -0.70 7.43 -10.49
C VAL A 108 0.82 7.64 -10.42
N PRO A 109 1.53 7.67 -11.57
CA PRO A 109 2.95 8.00 -11.57
C PRO A 109 3.11 9.40 -10.98
N ASP A 110 4.14 9.60 -10.16
CA ASP A 110 4.49 10.89 -9.55
C ASP A 110 3.62 11.35 -8.36
N CYS A 111 2.70 10.52 -7.86
CA CYS A 111 1.96 10.79 -6.61
C CYS A 111 2.31 9.75 -5.52
N PRO A 112 3.41 9.95 -4.78
CA PRO A 112 3.76 9.05 -3.68
C PRO A 112 2.69 9.12 -2.57
N ASP A 113 2.42 7.98 -1.97
CA ASP A 113 1.62 7.88 -0.74
C ASP A 113 2.36 8.48 0.45
N ILE A 114 1.62 9.14 1.34
CA ILE A 114 2.16 9.74 2.56
C ILE A 114 1.24 9.36 3.71
N CYS A 115 1.81 8.84 4.79
CA CYS A 115 1.08 8.63 6.03
C CYS A 115 1.41 9.77 7.01
N ILE A 116 0.39 10.50 7.46
CA ILE A 116 0.50 11.59 8.43
C ILE A 116 -0.55 11.36 9.51
N ASP A 117 -0.13 11.28 10.78
CA ASP A 117 -1.00 11.14 11.96
C ASP A 117 -2.06 10.02 11.85
N GLY A 118 -1.67 8.87 11.31
CA GLY A 118 -2.60 7.75 11.13
C GLY A 118 -3.52 7.86 9.92
N VAL A 119 -3.35 8.88 9.08
CA VAL A 119 -4.11 9.02 7.84
C VAL A 119 -3.19 8.77 6.66
N LEU A 120 -3.57 7.83 5.79
CA LEU A 120 -2.87 7.60 4.54
C LEU A 120 -3.47 8.48 3.44
N TYR A 121 -2.63 9.32 2.86
CA TYR A 121 -2.92 10.19 1.73
C TYR A 121 -2.29 9.57 0.49
N TYR A 122 -3.08 9.39 -0.56
CA TYR A 122 -2.59 8.90 -1.84
C TYR A 122 -3.41 9.53 -2.97
N GLY A 123 -2.80 9.63 -4.15
CA GLY A 123 -3.47 10.19 -5.32
C GLY A 123 -4.65 9.32 -5.76
N ALA A 124 -5.82 9.92 -5.93
CA ALA A 124 -6.99 9.28 -6.53
C ALA A 124 -7.50 10.14 -7.69
N LEU A 125 -7.87 9.49 -8.79
CA LEU A 125 -8.53 10.18 -9.89
C LEU A 125 -10.04 10.04 -9.68
N LEU A 126 -10.78 11.13 -9.42
CA LEU A 126 -12.23 11.05 -9.21
C LEU A 126 -13.01 11.23 -10.53
N ASP A 127 -12.37 11.81 -11.53
CA ASP A 127 -12.86 12.11 -12.88
C ASP A 127 -11.70 11.85 -13.86
N ILE A 128 -11.98 11.24 -15.01
CA ILE A 128 -11.01 10.99 -16.10
C ILE A 128 -10.17 12.25 -16.44
N GLU A 129 -10.65 13.44 -16.11
CA GLU A 129 -9.97 14.72 -16.35
C GLU A 129 -9.17 15.30 -15.16
N THR A 130 -9.37 14.87 -13.89
CA THR A 130 -8.79 15.57 -12.72
C THR A 130 -8.27 14.66 -11.59
N ILE A 131 -7.01 14.88 -11.15
CA ILE A 131 -6.40 14.25 -9.97
C ILE A 131 -6.88 14.95 -8.70
N HIS A 132 -7.44 14.19 -7.77
CA HIS A 132 -7.81 14.64 -6.43
C HIS A 132 -6.96 13.94 -5.36
N LEU A 133 -6.60 14.66 -4.30
CA LEU A 133 -6.07 14.02 -3.10
C LEU A 133 -7.23 13.39 -2.34
N THR A 134 -7.17 12.08 -2.11
CA THR A 134 -8.11 11.40 -1.22
C THR A 134 -7.42 10.95 0.04
N THR A 135 -8.19 10.89 1.12
CA THR A 135 -7.71 10.52 2.45
C THR A 135 -8.36 9.22 2.86
N TRP A 136 -7.58 8.29 3.40
CA TRP A 136 -8.12 7.11 4.04
C TRP A 136 -7.63 7.05 5.48
N GLY A 137 -8.54 7.35 6.42
CA GLY A 137 -8.22 7.52 7.84
C GLY A 137 -9.20 6.86 8.81
N HIS A 138 -10.34 6.31 8.36
CA HIS A 138 -11.33 5.74 9.29
C HIS A 138 -11.03 4.29 9.71
N GLU A 139 -9.96 3.72 9.16
CA GLU A 139 -9.60 2.31 9.30
C GLU A 139 -8.07 2.07 9.40
N PHE A 140 -7.27 3.15 9.32
CA PHE A 140 -5.88 3.16 9.78
C PHE A 140 -5.81 3.48 11.25
#